data_AF-A0A7X4KHV0-F1
#
_entry.id   AF-A0A7X4KHV0-F1
#
_cell.length_a   1.000
_cell.length_b   1.000
_cell.length_c   1.000
_cell.angle_alpha   90.00
_cell.angle_beta   90.00
_cell.angle_gamma   90.00
#
_symmetry.space_group_name_H-M   'P 1'
#
loop_
_entity.id
_entity.type
_entity.pdbx_description
1 polymer ?
#
loop_
_entity_poly.entity_id
_entity_poly.type
_entity_poly.pdbx_seq_one_letter_code
_entity_poly.pdbx_strand_id
1 'polypeptide(L)'
;MKDWFAGERGAYFFLLLGIGLIALFGVLEFRFPTAAQLETARGRVLWQQETRGALYFILSDKQQLVLYTKGDRDGRQRQSLRDAELYPVNVQFYRQQKAGISFAPGEFYTAYVVAVGGKEVVSLDQVRSAYRRDNLTALVLGIFATLAGGWRVRMLKFSPRPRRAGGGRPASRRSR
;
A
#
# COMPACT_ATOMS: atom_id res chain seq x y z
N MET A 1 -21.77 -27.35 -6.01
CA MET A 1 -20.33 -27.01 -6.15
C MET A 1 -19.64 -27.43 -4.87
N LYS A 2 -18.53 -28.17 -4.93
CA LYS A 2 -17.79 -28.55 -3.70
C LYS A 2 -17.12 -27.30 -3.13
N ASP A 3 -17.26 -27.06 -1.82
CA ASP A 3 -16.65 -25.93 -1.12
C ASP A 3 -15.12 -26.05 -1.12
N TRP A 4 -14.49 -25.68 -2.23
CA TRP A 4 -13.04 -25.68 -2.40
C TRP A 4 -12.34 -24.83 -1.32
N PHE A 5 -13.08 -23.84 -0.80
CA PHE A 5 -12.71 -22.94 0.27
C PHE A 5 -12.60 -23.60 1.66
N ALA A 6 -13.30 -24.72 1.87
CA ALA A 6 -13.22 -25.53 3.09
C ALA A 6 -12.15 -26.63 2.99
N GLY A 7 -11.62 -26.89 1.79
CA GLY A 7 -10.60 -27.90 1.55
C GLY A 7 -9.16 -27.40 1.69
N GLU A 8 -8.22 -28.30 1.43
CA GLU A 8 -6.77 -28.05 1.47
C GLU A 8 -6.33 -26.88 0.56
N ARG A 9 -6.95 -26.75 -0.61
CA ARG A 9 -6.69 -25.64 -1.55
C ARG A 9 -7.06 -24.28 -0.94
N GLY A 10 -8.19 -24.18 -0.24
CA GLY A 10 -8.58 -22.97 0.49
C GLY A 10 -7.59 -22.62 1.60
N ALA A 11 -7.09 -23.61 2.34
CA ALA A 11 -6.11 -23.39 3.41
C ALA A 11 -4.80 -22.79 2.87
N TYR A 12 -4.26 -23.34 1.78
CA TYR A 12 -3.06 -22.78 1.13
C TYR A 12 -3.32 -21.41 0.51
N PHE A 13 -4.50 -21.18 -0.07
CA PHE A 13 -4.87 -19.87 -0.62
C PHE A 13 -4.79 -18.78 0.46
N PHE A 14 -5.42 -18.99 1.63
CA PHE A 14 -5.37 -18.01 2.73
C PHE A 14 -3.95 -17.80 3.27
N LEU A 15 -3.17 -18.87 3.37
CA LEU A 15 -1.78 -18.78 3.81
C LEU A 15 -0.93 -17.93 2.86
N LEU A 16 -1.01 -18.20 1.55
CA LEU A 16 -0.27 -17.45 0.53
C LEU A 16 -0.77 -16.01 0.41
N LEU A 17 -2.08 -15.79 0.48
CA LEU A 17 -2.66 -14.44 0.53
C LEU A 17 -2.10 -13.66 1.72
N GLY A 18 -2.06 -14.28 2.89
CA GLY A 18 -1.52 -13.66 4.10
C GLY A 18 -0.06 -13.27 3.96
N ILE A 19 0.78 -14.19 3.49
CA ILE A 19 2.21 -13.92 3.20
C ILE A 19 2.35 -12.80 2.18
N GLY A 20 1.55 -12.82 1.12
CA GLY A 20 1.57 -11.79 0.07
C GLY A 20 1.24 -10.39 0.61
N LEU A 21 0.24 -10.28 1.47
CA LEU A 21 -0.13 -9.00 2.11
C LEU A 21 0.94 -8.48 3.07
N ILE A 22 1.59 -9.37 3.83
CA ILE A 22 2.72 -9.00 4.70
C ILE A 22 3.92 -8.52 3.86
N ALA A 23 4.24 -9.23 2.78
CA ALA A 23 5.31 -8.83 1.86
C ALA A 23 5.00 -7.48 1.19
N LEU A 24 3.74 -7.25 0.78
CA LEU A 24 3.29 -5.98 0.24
C LEU A 24 3.52 -4.82 1.23
N PHE A 25 3.18 -5.00 2.51
CA PHE A 25 3.49 -4.02 3.55
C PHE A 25 4.98 -3.70 3.60
N GLY A 26 5.85 -4.73 3.61
CA GLY A 26 7.30 -4.55 3.62
C GLY A 26 7.83 -3.78 2.41
N VAL A 27 7.33 -4.09 1.21
CA VAL A 27 7.69 -3.38 -0.02
C VAL A 27 7.25 -1.91 0.02
N LEU A 28 6.04 -1.63 0.51
CA LEU A 28 5.54 -0.26 0.62
C LEU A 28 6.34 0.57 1.64
N GLU A 29 6.75 -0.03 2.76
CA GLU A 29 7.61 0.64 3.74
C GLU A 29 9.02 0.89 3.19
N PHE A 30 9.57 -0.08 2.44
CA PHE A 30 10.89 0.06 1.81
C PHE A 30 10.92 1.10 0.68
N ARG A 31 9.82 1.25 -0.05
CA ARG A 31 9.72 2.23 -1.16
C ARG A 31 9.49 3.67 -0.72
N PHE A 32 9.25 3.92 0.58
CA PHE A 32 9.10 5.27 1.08
C PHE A 32 10.46 6.00 1.03
N PRO A 33 10.55 7.19 0.40
CA PRO A 33 11.84 7.86 0.19
C PRO A 33 12.45 8.36 1.49
N THR A 34 13.78 8.34 1.57
CA THR A 34 14.53 8.97 2.65
C THR A 34 14.75 10.46 2.39
N ALA A 35 15.03 11.24 3.43
CA ALA A 35 15.29 12.67 3.28
C ALA A 35 16.40 13.00 2.27
N ALA A 36 17.44 12.16 2.19
CA ALA A 36 18.55 12.34 1.25
C ALA A 36 18.17 12.11 -0.23
N GLN A 37 17.04 11.44 -0.49
CA GLN A 37 16.52 11.20 -1.84
C GLN A 37 15.56 12.30 -2.31
N LEU A 38 15.14 13.19 -1.41
CA LEU A 38 14.20 14.25 -1.73
C LEU A 38 14.94 15.44 -2.33
N GLU A 39 14.42 15.93 -3.45
CA GLU A 39 14.83 17.19 -4.06
C GLU A 39 13.97 18.32 -3.52
N THR A 40 14.49 19.56 -3.53
CA THR A 40 13.75 20.75 -3.08
C THR A 40 13.39 21.62 -4.27
N ALA A 41 12.12 21.95 -4.39
CA ALA A 41 11.57 22.96 -5.31
C ALA A 41 11.18 24.21 -4.51
N ARG A 42 11.27 25.38 -5.13
CA ARG A 42 10.90 26.66 -4.49
C ARG A 42 10.21 27.58 -5.48
N GLY A 43 9.00 28.00 -5.13
CA GLY A 43 8.27 28.96 -5.95
C GLY A 43 6.96 29.40 -5.33
N ARG A 44 6.24 30.22 -6.06
CA ARG A 44 4.82 30.50 -5.78
C ARG A 44 3.95 29.51 -6.52
N VAL A 45 2.81 29.15 -5.94
CA VAL A 45 1.82 28.31 -6.63
C VAL A 45 1.18 29.13 -7.74
N LEU A 46 1.39 28.71 -9.00
CA LEU A 46 0.82 29.38 -10.18
C LEU A 46 -0.49 28.72 -10.63
N TRP A 47 -0.64 27.45 -10.35
CA TRP A 47 -1.80 26.65 -10.73
C TRP A 47 -1.99 25.53 -9.71
N GLN A 48 -3.24 25.19 -9.43
CA GLN A 48 -3.58 24.05 -8.59
C GLN A 48 -4.91 23.43 -9.02
N GLN A 49 -5.04 22.12 -8.84
CA GLN A 49 -6.24 21.35 -9.09
C GLN A 49 -6.37 20.24 -8.05
N GLU A 50 -7.47 20.25 -7.30
CA GLU A 50 -7.79 19.17 -6.36
C GLU A 50 -8.58 18.05 -7.05
N THR A 51 -8.27 16.83 -6.64
CA THR A 51 -8.97 15.61 -7.00
C THR A 51 -9.32 14.85 -5.72
N ARG A 52 -10.10 13.77 -5.82
CA ARG A 52 -10.53 13.00 -4.65
C ARG A 52 -9.37 12.44 -3.79
N GLY A 53 -8.18 12.27 -4.36
CA GLY A 53 -7.03 11.67 -3.68
C GLY A 53 -5.74 12.49 -3.67
N ALA A 54 -5.72 13.66 -4.31
CA ALA A 54 -4.50 14.45 -4.45
C ALA A 54 -4.78 15.91 -4.81
N LEU A 55 -3.83 16.78 -4.46
CA LEU A 55 -3.71 18.15 -4.98
C LEU A 55 -2.55 18.19 -5.97
N TYR A 56 -2.86 18.52 -7.22
CA TYR A 56 -1.87 18.78 -8.26
C TYR A 56 -1.60 20.27 -8.30
N PHE A 57 -0.35 20.68 -8.44
CA PHE A 57 0.01 22.08 -8.48
C PHE A 57 1.30 22.33 -9.26
N ILE A 58 1.48 23.56 -9.73
CA ILE A 58 2.66 23.99 -10.47
C ILE A 58 3.26 25.18 -9.73
N LEU A 59 4.56 25.12 -9.47
CA LEU A 59 5.32 26.20 -8.88
C LEU A 59 5.91 27.13 -9.95
N SER A 60 6.25 28.36 -9.55
CA SER A 60 6.86 29.36 -10.45
C SER A 60 8.23 28.99 -10.99
N ASP A 61 8.92 28.04 -10.36
CA ASP A 61 10.14 27.39 -10.87
C ASP A 61 9.85 26.29 -11.91
N LYS A 62 8.60 26.20 -12.36
CA LYS A 62 8.05 25.24 -13.34
C LYS A 62 8.01 23.79 -12.84
N GLN A 63 8.25 23.53 -11.55
CA GLN A 63 8.07 22.20 -11.01
C GLN A 63 6.58 21.86 -10.92
N GLN A 64 6.22 20.72 -11.51
CA GLN A 64 4.87 20.16 -11.45
C GLN A 64 4.84 19.10 -10.36
N LEU A 65 3.94 19.24 -9.40
CA LEU A 65 3.99 18.49 -8.15
C LEU A 65 2.61 17.95 -7.79
N VAL A 66 2.58 16.77 -7.16
CA VAL A 66 1.37 16.15 -6.65
C VAL A 66 1.52 15.84 -5.16
N LEU A 67 0.58 16.33 -4.36
CA LEU A 67 0.50 16.05 -2.94
C LEU A 67 -0.67 15.08 -2.69
N TYR A 68 -0.37 13.86 -2.25
CA TYR A 68 -1.39 12.85 -1.98
C TYR A 68 -2.05 13.04 -0.61
N THR A 69 -3.36 12.78 -0.55
CA THR A 69 -4.15 12.82 0.70
C THR A 69 -3.64 11.82 1.74
N LYS A 70 -3.04 10.71 1.31
CA LYS A 70 -2.44 9.69 2.18
C LYS A 70 -1.36 10.24 3.11
N GLY A 71 -0.55 11.19 2.61
CA GLY A 71 0.50 11.87 3.39
C GLY A 71 0.02 13.10 4.15
N ASP A 72 -1.18 13.60 3.82
CA ASP A 72 -1.76 14.82 4.36
C ASP A 72 -3.17 14.53 4.91
N ARG A 73 -3.20 13.67 5.94
CA ARG A 73 -4.42 13.12 6.55
C ARG A 73 -5.33 14.22 7.10
N ASP A 74 -4.75 15.20 7.77
CA ASP A 74 -5.47 16.32 8.38
C ASP A 74 -5.75 17.45 7.38
N GLY A 75 -5.28 17.32 6.13
CA GLY A 75 -5.44 18.34 5.09
C GLY A 75 -4.60 19.60 5.30
N ARG A 76 -3.68 19.62 6.26
CA ARG A 76 -2.90 20.80 6.64
C ARG A 76 -2.01 21.27 5.50
N GLN A 77 -1.31 20.35 4.83
CA GLN A 77 -0.40 20.71 3.74
C GLN A 77 -1.19 21.25 2.54
N ARG A 78 -2.30 20.60 2.15
CA ARG A 78 -3.18 21.09 1.08
C ARG A 78 -3.79 22.46 1.43
N GLN A 79 -4.23 22.64 2.67
CA GLN A 79 -4.79 23.91 3.12
C GLN A 79 -3.74 25.02 3.10
N SER A 80 -2.53 24.76 3.60
CA SER A 80 -1.43 25.73 3.56
C SER A 80 -1.03 26.10 2.13
N LEU A 81 -1.04 25.16 1.17
CA LEU A 81 -0.80 25.48 -0.25
C LEU A 81 -1.85 26.42 -0.84
N ARG A 82 -3.13 26.22 -0.48
CA ARG A 82 -4.22 27.09 -0.91
C ARG A 82 -4.08 28.51 -0.35
N ASP A 83 -3.71 28.60 0.92
CA ASP A 83 -3.62 29.88 1.64
C ASP A 83 -2.30 30.63 1.33
N ALA A 84 -1.33 29.98 0.66
CA ALA A 84 0.00 30.51 0.37
C ALA A 84 0.08 31.42 -0.87
N GLU A 85 -1.02 31.99 -1.34
CA GLU A 85 -1.10 32.73 -2.62
C GLU A 85 -0.01 33.80 -2.79
N LEU A 86 0.35 34.51 -1.71
CA LEU A 86 1.36 35.57 -1.70
C LEU A 86 2.75 35.11 -1.22
N TYR A 87 2.87 33.92 -0.66
CA TYR A 87 4.09 33.45 0.02
C TYR A 87 4.87 32.45 -0.84
N PRO A 88 6.22 32.48 -0.80
CA PRO A 88 7.00 31.42 -1.40
C PRO A 88 6.78 30.11 -0.63
N VAL A 89 6.63 29.03 -1.39
CA VAL A 89 6.52 27.66 -0.90
C VAL A 89 7.81 26.93 -1.25
N ASN A 90 8.35 26.18 -0.28
CA ASN A 90 9.37 25.17 -0.52
C ASN A 90 8.72 23.80 -0.46
N VAL A 91 9.01 22.94 -1.42
CA VAL A 91 8.45 21.59 -1.47
C VAL A 91 9.58 20.59 -1.61
N GLN A 92 9.59 19.57 -0.74
CA GLN A 92 10.46 18.42 -0.92
C GLN A 92 9.70 17.32 -1.65
N PHE A 93 10.26 16.86 -2.77
CA PHE A 93 9.61 15.92 -3.67
C PHE A 93 10.60 14.83 -4.11
N TYR A 94 10.06 13.71 -4.57
CA TYR A 94 10.88 12.59 -5.04
C TYR A 94 10.78 12.44 -6.56
N ARG A 95 11.87 12.78 -7.27
CA ARG A 95 11.90 12.82 -8.74
C ARG A 95 11.66 11.46 -9.40
N GLN A 96 11.97 10.35 -8.74
CA GLN A 96 11.73 9.01 -9.29
C GLN A 96 10.25 8.58 -9.23
N GLN A 97 9.40 9.29 -8.46
CA GLN A 97 7.98 9.00 -8.37
C GLN A 97 7.15 10.01 -9.15
N LYS A 98 6.87 9.64 -10.40
CA LYS A 98 6.08 10.41 -11.35
C LYS A 98 4.62 9.97 -11.34
N ALA A 99 3.72 10.94 -11.49
CA ALA A 99 2.31 10.76 -11.73
C ALA A 99 1.95 11.46 -13.05
N GLY A 100 1.54 10.70 -14.06
CA GLY A 100 0.88 11.24 -15.24
C GLY A 100 -0.60 11.43 -14.96
N ILE A 101 -1.18 12.53 -15.43
CA ILE A 101 -2.62 12.80 -15.33
C ILE A 101 -3.22 13.11 -16.70
N SER A 102 -4.49 12.74 -16.88
CA SER A 102 -5.20 12.93 -18.14
C SER A 102 -5.67 14.37 -18.38
N PHE A 103 -5.76 15.19 -17.33
CA PHE A 103 -6.37 16.53 -17.37
C PHE A 103 -5.35 17.67 -17.43
N ALA A 104 -4.04 17.38 -17.34
CA ALA A 104 -3.00 18.39 -17.55
C ALA A 104 -1.75 17.75 -18.19
N PRO A 105 -1.08 18.45 -19.12
CA PRO A 105 0.15 17.95 -19.73
C PRO A 105 1.35 18.07 -18.78
N GLY A 106 2.22 17.06 -18.80
CA GLY A 106 3.50 17.06 -18.11
C GLY A 106 3.68 15.91 -17.10
N GLU A 107 4.73 15.99 -16.29
CA GLU A 107 5.10 14.98 -15.31
C GLU A 107 5.00 15.57 -13.91
N PHE A 108 4.04 15.11 -13.12
CA PHE A 108 3.87 15.56 -11.74
C PHE A 108 4.67 14.68 -10.79
N TYR A 109 5.56 15.28 -10.01
CA TYR A 109 6.37 14.55 -9.04
C TYR A 109 5.73 14.52 -7.67
N THR A 110 5.88 13.40 -6.97
CA THR A 110 5.26 13.24 -5.65
C THR A 110 5.94 14.13 -4.62
N ALA A 111 5.17 15.08 -4.08
CA ALA A 111 5.54 15.96 -2.99
C ALA A 111 5.29 15.26 -1.64
N TYR A 112 6.25 15.39 -0.74
CA TYR A 112 6.23 14.79 0.59
C TYR A 112 6.15 15.84 1.69
N VAL A 113 6.94 16.90 1.58
CA VAL A 113 7.01 17.97 2.59
C VAL A 113 6.70 19.29 1.93
N VAL A 114 5.85 20.09 2.58
CA VAL A 114 5.53 21.46 2.19
C VAL A 114 5.94 22.40 3.32
N ALA A 115 6.64 23.47 2.96
CA ALA A 115 6.94 24.59 3.85
C ALA A 115 6.46 25.90 3.22
N VAL A 116 5.70 26.70 3.98
CA VAL A 116 5.17 28.00 3.55
C VAL A 116 5.84 29.10 4.35
N GLY A 117 6.37 30.13 3.69
CA GLY A 117 7.05 31.23 4.37
C GLY A 117 8.27 30.78 5.20
N GLY A 118 8.90 29.66 4.81
CA GLY A 118 10.06 29.10 5.50
C GLY A 118 9.75 28.17 6.68
N LYS A 119 8.46 27.94 7.01
CA LYS A 119 8.05 27.00 8.05
C LYS A 119 7.45 25.74 7.45
N GLU A 120 7.99 24.60 7.85
CA GLU A 120 7.45 23.28 7.50
C GLU A 120 6.06 23.09 8.13
N VAL A 121 5.09 22.66 7.32
CA VAL A 121 3.69 22.50 7.75
C VAL A 121 3.51 21.17 8.49
N VAL A 122 4.15 20.12 7.99
CA VAL A 122 4.13 18.74 8.51
C VAL A 122 5.50 18.12 8.26
N SER A 123 6.05 17.41 9.25
CA SER A 123 7.37 16.80 9.11
C SER A 123 7.37 15.57 8.18
N LEU A 124 8.51 15.27 7.54
CA LEU A 124 8.66 14.04 6.75
C LEU A 124 8.31 12.77 7.55
N ASP A 125 8.66 12.72 8.84
CA ASP A 125 8.33 11.60 9.73
C ASP A 125 6.82 11.48 9.99
N GLN A 126 6.12 12.61 10.10
CA GLN A 126 4.66 12.62 10.23
C GLN A 126 3.99 12.10 8.95
N VAL A 127 4.52 12.50 7.78
CA VAL A 127 4.05 12.01 6.48
C VAL A 127 4.29 10.51 6.36
N ARG A 128 5.50 10.04 6.69
CA ARG A 128 5.84 8.61 6.72
C ARG A 128 4.93 7.83 7.65
N SER A 129 4.67 8.35 8.85
CA SER A 129 3.76 7.76 9.83
C SER A 129 2.34 7.64 9.28
N ALA A 130 1.85 8.66 8.56
CA ALA A 130 0.54 8.63 7.90
C ALA A 130 0.48 7.53 6.82
N TYR A 131 1.49 7.43 5.96
CA TYR A 131 1.61 6.35 4.96
C TYR A 131 1.66 4.96 5.60
N ARG A 132 2.50 4.81 6.64
CA ARG A 132 2.67 3.55 7.37
C ARG A 132 1.38 3.11 8.03
N ARG A 133 0.65 4.03 8.66
CA ARG A 133 -0.65 3.73 9.31
C ARG A 133 -1.67 3.18 8.33
N ASP A 134 -1.74 3.73 7.12
CA ASP A 134 -2.64 3.21 6.08
C ASP A 134 -2.19 1.81 5.61
N ASN A 135 -0.88 1.61 5.46
CA ASN A 135 -0.29 0.32 5.08
C ASN A 135 -0.47 -0.76 6.16
N LEU A 136 -0.62 -0.41 7.45
CA LEU A 136 -0.86 -1.36 8.54
C LEU A 136 -2.10 -2.23 8.30
N THR A 137 -3.09 -1.73 7.57
CA THR A 137 -4.28 -2.52 7.21
C THR A 137 -3.89 -3.78 6.43
N ALA A 138 -2.97 -3.66 5.46
CA ALA A 138 -2.47 -4.80 4.71
C ALA A 138 -1.72 -5.78 5.63
N LEU A 139 -0.91 -5.27 6.56
CA LEU A 139 -0.18 -6.10 7.52
C LEU A 139 -1.14 -6.90 8.42
N VAL A 140 -2.14 -6.22 9.00
CA VAL A 140 -3.11 -6.84 9.92
C VAL A 140 -3.92 -7.91 9.19
N LEU A 141 -4.47 -7.60 8.01
CA LEU A 141 -5.17 -8.58 7.18
C LEU A 141 -4.28 -9.75 6.78
N GLY A 142 -3.01 -9.46 6.46
CA GLY A 142 -2.01 -10.46 6.13
C GLY A 142 -1.74 -11.42 7.28
N ILE A 143 -1.59 -10.91 8.51
CA ILE A 143 -1.41 -11.73 9.72
C ILE A 143 -2.64 -12.62 9.94
N PHE A 144 -3.85 -12.06 9.89
CA PHE A 144 -5.07 -12.86 10.08
C PHE A 144 -5.22 -13.97 9.03
N ALA A 145 -4.99 -13.65 7.76
CA ALA A 145 -5.06 -14.63 6.67
C ALA A 145 -3.99 -15.73 6.83
N THR A 146 -2.76 -15.35 7.22
CA THR A 146 -1.66 -16.29 7.47
C THR A 146 -1.98 -17.23 8.63
N LEU A 147 -2.51 -16.69 9.74
CA LEU A 147 -2.91 -17.49 10.90
C LEU A 147 -4.06 -18.43 10.58
N ALA A 148 -5.09 -17.95 9.88
CA ALA A 148 -6.24 -18.77 9.49
C ALA A 148 -5.83 -19.90 8.52
N GLY A 149 -5.01 -19.57 7.50
CA GLY A 149 -4.48 -20.55 6.57
C GLY A 149 -3.57 -21.57 7.26
N GLY A 150 -2.64 -21.11 8.09
CA GLY A 150 -1.72 -21.97 8.85
C GLY A 150 -2.44 -22.91 9.82
N TRP A 151 -3.43 -22.40 10.55
CA TRP A 151 -4.27 -23.22 11.42
C TRP A 151 -5.05 -24.29 10.64
N ARG A 152 -5.62 -23.93 9.49
CA ARG A 152 -6.33 -24.88 8.62
C ARG A 152 -5.41 -25.95 8.03
N VAL A 153 -4.23 -25.58 7.52
CA VAL A 153 -3.23 -26.54 7.04
C VAL A 153 -2.83 -27.50 8.15
N ARG A 154 -2.61 -26.98 9.37
CA ARG A 154 -2.30 -27.81 10.53
C ARG A 154 -3.43 -28.79 10.84
N MET A 155 -4.67 -28.33 10.92
CA MET A 155 -5.83 -29.19 11.19
C MET A 155 -6.02 -30.28 10.14
N LEU A 156 -5.81 -29.97 8.85
CA LEU A 156 -5.88 -30.95 7.77
C LEU A 156 -4.75 -32.00 7.83
N LYS A 157 -3.54 -31.61 8.26
CA LYS A 157 -2.42 -32.54 8.47
C LYS A 157 -2.63 -33.48 9.65
N PHE A 158 -3.33 -33.03 10.70
CA PHE A 158 -3.61 -33.84 11.90
C PHE A 158 -4.98 -34.53 11.88
N SER A 159 -5.80 -34.32 10.84
CA SER A 159 -7.04 -35.06 10.64
C SER A 159 -6.73 -36.45 10.12
N PRO A 160 -7.16 -37.54 10.81
CA PRO A 160 -6.94 -38.89 10.32
C PRO A 160 -7.62 -39.04 8.97
N ARG A 161 -6.85 -39.37 7.93
CA ARG A 161 -7.42 -39.79 6.63
C ARG A 161 -8.42 -40.91 6.93
N PRO A 162 -9.67 -40.86 6.44
CA PRO A 162 -10.54 -42.01 6.55
C PRO A 162 -9.83 -43.17 5.86
N ARG A 163 -9.39 -44.14 6.66
CA ARG A 163 -8.91 -45.44 6.18
C ARG A 163 -10.01 -45.94 5.27
N ARG A 164 -9.74 -46.15 3.97
CA ARG A 164 -10.66 -46.86 3.09
C ARG A 164 -10.94 -48.22 3.73
N ALA A 165 -12.09 -48.35 4.38
CA ALA A 165 -12.68 -49.64 4.69
C ALA A 165 -13.26 -50.15 3.36
N GLY A 166 -12.57 -51.07 2.70
CA GLY A 166 -13.05 -51.65 1.45
C GLY A 166 -11.93 -52.24 0.60
N GLY A 167 -11.64 -53.51 0.84
CA GLY A 167 -10.70 -54.31 0.04
C GLY A 167 -10.47 -55.67 0.68
N GLY A 168 -11.57 -56.38 0.98
CA GLY A 168 -11.53 -57.72 1.54
C GLY A 168 -10.72 -58.68 0.66
N ARG A 169 -10.05 -59.63 1.31
CA ARG A 169 -9.39 -60.79 0.68
C ARG A 169 -10.27 -61.35 -0.45
N PRO A 170 -9.78 -61.49 -1.69
CA PRO A 170 -10.50 -62.29 -2.68
C PRO A 170 -10.53 -63.74 -2.19
N ALA A 171 -11.75 -64.29 -2.09
CA ALA A 171 -11.97 -65.69 -1.76
C ALA A 171 -11.30 -66.58 -2.83
N SER A 172 -10.51 -67.55 -2.37
CA SER A 172 -9.87 -68.56 -3.19
C SER A 172 -10.91 -69.43 -3.89
N ARG A 173 -10.97 -69.34 -5.22
CA ARG A 173 -11.76 -70.26 -6.05
C ARG A 173 -10.92 -71.51 -6.31
N ARG A 174 -11.25 -72.61 -5.64
CA ARG A 174 -10.70 -73.96 -5.88
C ARG A 174 -11.41 -74.53 -7.11
N SER A 175 -10.70 -74.78 -8.21
CA SER A 175 -11.19 -75.58 -9.34
C SER A 175 -10.94 -77.06 -9.06
N ARG A 176 -11.98 -77.88 -9.20
CA ARG A 176 -11.90 -79.33 -9.44
C ARG A 176 -11.80 -79.55 -10.94
#